data_AF-A0A2A4T4Y6-F1
#
_entry.id   AF-A0A2A4T4Y6-F1
#
_cell.length_a   1.000
_cell.length_b   1.000
_cell.length_c   1.000
_cell.angle_alpha   90.00
_cell.angle_beta   90.00
_cell.angle_gamma   90.00
#
_symmetry.space_group_name_H-M   'P 1'
#
loop_
_entity.id
_entity.type
_entity.pdbx_description
1 polymer ?
#
loop_
_entity_poly.entity_id
_entity_poly.type
_entity_poly.pdbx_seq_one_letter_code
_entity_poly.pdbx_strand_id
1 'polypeptide(L)' 'MTTAEAYANMMLKNSQQAIRSAKETILEVIGRSLDDALRLETINGYSSVGDFSEVKERLAKFYNQ' A
#
# COMPACT_ATOMS: atom_id res chain seq x y z
N MET A 1 17.80 -18.47 5.63
CA MET A 1 16.39 -18.75 5.28
C MET A 1 15.39 -17.96 6.13
N THR A 2 15.67 -17.76 7.42
CA THR A 2 14.79 -17.03 8.37
C THR A 2 14.35 -15.63 7.93
N THR A 3 15.22 -14.85 7.29
CA THR A 3 14.91 -13.46 6.89
C THR A 3 13.82 -13.37 5.81
N ALA A 4 13.88 -14.23 4.79
CA ALA A 4 12.90 -14.21 3.69
C ALA A 4 11.50 -14.59 4.20
N GLU A 5 11.42 -15.59 5.07
CA GLU A 5 10.18 -16.03 5.71
C GLU A 5 9.62 -14.94 6.63
N ALA A 6 10.47 -14.21 7.36
CA ALA A 6 10.04 -13.08 8.17
C ALA A 6 9.39 -11.97 7.31
N TYR A 7 9.98 -11.62 6.18
CA TYR A 7 9.41 -10.65 5.24
C TYR A 7 8.09 -11.15 4.64
N ALA A 8 8.03 -12.42 4.22
CA ALA A 8 6.79 -13.01 3.70
C ALA A 8 5.66 -12.95 4.74
N ASN A 9 5.95 -13.32 5.99
CA ASN A 9 4.98 -13.23 7.09
C ASN A 9 4.55 -11.79 7.39
N MET A 10 5.45 -10.82 7.25
CA MET A 10 5.12 -9.41 7.39
C MET A 10 4.18 -8.94 6.27
N MET A 11 4.45 -9.34 5.02
CA MET A 11 3.60 -9.01 3.86
C MET A 11 2.21 -9.63 4.00
N LEU A 12 2.11 -10.89 4.43
CA LEU A 12 0.82 -11.58 4.59
C LEU A 12 -0.12 -10.95 5.63
N LYS A 13 0.39 -10.16 6.58
CA LYS A 13 -0.41 -9.46 7.60
C LYS A 13 -1.10 -8.18 7.10
N ASN A 14 -0.74 -7.72 5.90
CA ASN A 14 -1.25 -6.48 5.31
C ASN A 14 -2.30 -6.77 4.24
N SER A 15 -3.11 -5.75 3.91
CA SER A 15 -4.07 -5.83 2.82
C SER A 15 -3.34 -6.15 1.51
N GLN A 16 -3.73 -7.25 0.85
CA GLN A 16 -3.07 -7.69 -0.38
C GLN A 16 -3.30 -6.70 -1.53
N GLN A 17 -4.44 -6.01 -1.51
CA GLN A 17 -4.75 -4.92 -2.44
C GLN A 17 -3.80 -3.74 -2.23
N ALA A 18 -3.56 -3.33 -0.98
CA ALA A 18 -2.64 -2.25 -0.66
C ALA A 18 -1.19 -2.60 -1.06
N ILE A 19 -0.74 -3.83 -0.81
CA ILE A 19 0.60 -4.29 -1.22
C ILE A 19 0.75 -4.23 -2.74
N ARG A 20 -0.25 -4.70 -3.49
CA ARG A 20 -0.24 -4.67 -4.95
C ARG A 20 -0.17 -3.25 -5.47
N SER A 21 -1.05 -2.36 -4.99
CA SER A 21 -1.07 -0.96 -5.40
C SER A 21 0.24 -0.25 -5.10
N ALA A 22 0.83 -0.48 -3.92
CA ALA A 22 2.12 0.09 -3.56
C ALA A 22 3.23 -0.38 -4.52
N LYS A 23 3.27 -1.68 -4.83
CA LYS A 23 4.28 -2.25 -5.74
C LYS A 23 4.15 -1.70 -7.16
N GLU A 24 2.93 -1.65 -7.69
CA GLU A 24 2.64 -1.12 -9.02
C GLU A 24 3.00 0.37 -9.10
N THR A 25 2.58 1.17 -8.12
CA THR A 25 2.91 2.60 -8.06
C THR A 25 4.42 2.83 -8.03
N ILE A 26 5.16 2.12 -7.17
CA ILE A 26 6.62 2.25 -7.08
C ILE A 26 7.29 1.94 -8.42
N LEU A 27 6.87 0.87 -9.10
CA LEU A 27 7.44 0.50 -10.39
C LEU A 27 7.09 1.51 -11.49
N GLU A 28 5.90 2.11 -11.42
CA GLU A 28 5.46 3.12 -12.38
C GLU A 28 6.18 4.46 -12.24
N VAL A 29 6.58 4.87 -11.02
CA VAL A 29 7.21 6.19 -10.80
C VAL A 29 8.71 6.22 -11.09
N ILE A 30 9.38 5.06 -11.22
CA ILE A 30 10.82 5.01 -11.52
C ILE A 30 11.10 5.73 -12.85
N GLY A 31 12.00 6.71 -12.81
CA GLY A 31 12.41 7.49 -13.97
C GLY A 31 11.44 8.61 -14.38
N ARG A 32 10.35 8.83 -13.63
CA ARG A 32 9.43 9.96 -13.83
C ARG A 32 9.91 11.21 -13.11
N SER A 33 9.39 12.36 -13.54
CA SER A 33 9.49 13.61 -12.78
C SER A 33 8.74 13.50 -11.45
N LEU A 34 9.07 14.36 -10.49
CA LEU A 34 8.37 14.40 -9.21
C LEU A 34 6.88 14.68 -9.38
N ASP A 35 6.51 15.65 -10.21
CA ASP A 35 5.11 16.04 -10.41
C ASP A 35 4.29 14.90 -11.04
N ASP A 36 4.88 14.16 -11.99
CA ASP A 36 4.25 12.99 -12.59
C ASP A 36 4.05 11.86 -11.57
N ALA A 37 5.05 11.63 -10.71
CA ALA A 37 4.99 10.63 -9.67
C ALA A 37 3.88 10.93 -8.66
N LEU A 38 3.81 12.19 -8.18
CA LEU A 38 2.79 12.64 -7.22
C LEU A 38 1.38 12.56 -7.80
N ARG A 39 1.22 12.88 -9.09
CA ARG A 39 -0.08 12.75 -9.77
C ARG A 39 -0.55 11.29 -9.82
N LEU A 40 0.34 10.35 -10.13
CA LEU A 40 0.02 8.92 -10.13
C LEU A 40 -0.29 8.41 -8.73
N GLU A 41 0.52 8.78 -7.75
CA GLU A 41 0.29 8.40 -6.35
C GLU A 41 -1.07 8.86 -5.85
N THR A 42 -1.50 10.08 -6.21
CA THR A 42 -2.84 10.58 -5.87
C THR A 42 -3.94 9.67 -6.45
N ILE A 43 -3.87 9.35 -7.74
CA ILE A 43 -4.89 8.51 -8.39
C ILE A 43 -4.91 7.11 -7.78
N ASN A 44 -3.74 6.51 -7.58
CA ASN A 44 -3.63 5.15 -7.04
C ASN A 44 -4.04 5.12 -5.57
N GLY A 45 -3.69 6.13 -4.78
CA GLY A 45 -4.09 6.25 -3.38
C GLY A 45 -5.60 6.28 -3.18
N TYR A 46 -6.33 7.04 -4.00
CA TYR A 46 -7.80 7.13 -3.88
C TYR A 46 -8.54 5.96 -4.53
N SER A 47 -7.99 5.33 -5.56
CA SER A 47 -8.64 4.21 -6.27
C SER A 47 -8.31 2.83 -5.70
N SER A 48 -7.21 2.68 -4.95
CA SER A 48 -6.72 1.39 -4.48
C SER A 48 -7.42 0.84 -3.23
N VAL A 49 -8.10 1.70 -2.46
CA VAL A 49 -8.68 1.32 -1.16
C VAL A 49 -9.65 0.14 -1.27
N GLY A 50 -10.35 -0.02 -2.40
CA GLY A 50 -11.21 -1.17 -2.68
C GLY A 50 -12.35 -1.29 -1.67
N ASP A 51 -12.08 -1.98 -0.55
CA ASP A 51 -12.98 -2.11 0.61
C ASP A 51 -12.63 -1.11 1.72
N PHE A 52 -13.47 -0.08 1.86
CA PHE A 52 -13.32 0.93 2.90
C PHE A 52 -13.55 0.39 4.32
N SER A 53 -14.16 -0.79 4.49
CA SER A 53 -14.41 -1.37 5.81
C SER A 53 -13.12 -1.83 6.50
N GLU A 54 -12.19 -2.47 5.76
CA GLU A 54 -10.87 -2.86 6.28
C GLU A 54 -10.09 -1.64 6.73
N VAL A 55 -10.06 -0.59 5.91
CA VAL A 55 -9.35 0.66 6.21
C VAL A 55 -9.95 1.33 7.44
N LYS A 56 -11.29 1.39 7.53
CA LYS A 56 -11.98 1.97 8.69
C LYS A 56 -11.67 1.21 9.98
N GLU A 57 -11.65 -0.11 9.95
CA GLU A 57 -11.30 -0.93 11.12
C GLU A 57 -9.84 -0.70 11.55
N ARG A 58 -8.91 -0.68 10.60
CA ARG A 58 -7.49 -0.41 10.87
C ARG A 58 -7.27 1.00 11.41
N LEU A 59 -7.96 2.00 10.86
CA LEU A 59 -7.92 3.38 11.37
C LEU A 59 -8.49 3.47 12.78
N ALA A 60 -9.61 2.81 13.07
CA ALA A 60 -10.17 2.78 14.41
C ALA A 60 -9.20 2.16 15.42
N LYS A 61 -8.53 1.05 15.05
CA LYS A 61 -7.47 0.45 15.88
C LYS A 61 -6.30 1.40 16.11
N PHE A 62 -5.91 2.18 15.10
CA PHE A 62 -4.82 3.15 15.21
C PHE A 62 -5.17 4.33 16.15
N TYR A 63 -6.39 4.87 16.05
CA TYR A 63 -6.83 5.99 16.89
C TYR A 63 -7.21 5.59 18.32
N ASN A 64 -7.55 4.32 18.56
CA ASN A 64 -7.93 3.79 19.87
C ASN A 64 -6.75 3.12 20.62
N GLN A 65 -5.52 3.32 20.13
CA GLN A 65 -4.28 3.02 20.86
C GLN A 65 -3.89 4.18 21.76
#